data_AF-A0A147GSZ6-F1
#
_entry.id   AF-A0A147GSZ6-F1
#
_cell.length_a   1.000
_cell.length_b   1.000
_cell.length_c   1.000
_cell.angle_alpha   90.00
_cell.angle_beta   90.00
_cell.angle_gamma   90.00
#
_symmetry.space_group_name_H-M   'P 1'
#
loop_
_entity.id
_entity.type
_entity.pdbx_description
1 polymer ?
#
loop_
_entity_poly.entity_id
_entity_poly.type
_entity_poly.pdbx_seq_one_letter_code
_entity_poly.pdbx_strand_id
1 'polypeptide(L)'
;MALILVQPPPPSAPGVSSVAWAHWSTDGRQLLGQGESPVALLPGQHELVLIVPAAALSWHLLGLPPGSLQNAARLRNVLAGLLEDRLLDDPEQLHFALAPGAQAGAPVWVAACRRDWLQQTLQALEASGRRVSRLVPEFAPQAEGQPTAVFVTGEPESPWLTVCDAQGVLRLPLSASTAALAVAQADAGDAAAEPAVAAIAEQLIGRSLPLLPPAERWLQATQTGWDLAQFEFATTGSARARKQAGALAASMWRSPRWRAARWGALLLLLVQLVGLNAWAFKERRALEAKRLQVRQVLTQTFPQVQVVVDAPVQMTREVAALQAATGGLTPADLEPMLAALAGQLPVGRVPSAIDYSGGQRFHFGGRQR
;
A
#
# COMPACT_ATOMS: atom_id res chain seq x y z
N MET A 1 -3.49 -17.11 -3.70
CA MET A 1 -3.98 -16.60 -4.99
C MET A 1 -2.86 -16.77 -6.00
N ALA A 2 -3.11 -17.42 -7.14
CA ALA A 2 -2.08 -17.67 -8.14
C ALA A 2 -1.56 -16.34 -8.74
N LEU A 3 -0.39 -16.39 -9.36
CA LEU A 3 0.30 -15.22 -9.92
C LEU A 3 0.38 -15.39 -11.44
N ILE A 4 -0.05 -14.37 -12.19
CA ILE A 4 0.07 -14.34 -13.64
C ILE A 4 1.03 -13.22 -14.00
N LEU A 5 2.08 -13.57 -14.73
CA LEU A 5 3.04 -12.65 -15.29
C LEU A 5 2.68 -12.44 -16.76
N VAL A 6 2.64 -11.20 -17.21
CA VAL A 6 2.32 -10.86 -18.60
C VAL A 6 3.39 -9.91 -19.13
N GLN A 7 3.96 -10.23 -20.29
CA GLN A 7 4.84 -9.32 -21.03
C GLN A 7 4.11 -8.86 -22.31
N PRO A 8 3.86 -7.55 -22.45
CA PRO A 8 3.32 -7.00 -23.69
C PRO A 8 4.41 -6.92 -24.76
N PRO A 9 4.03 -6.84 -26.04
CA PRO A 9 4.98 -6.61 -27.11
C PRO A 9 5.65 -5.24 -26.96
N PRO A 10 6.90 -5.08 -27.45
CA PRO A 10 7.62 -3.82 -27.36
C PRO A 10 6.89 -2.70 -28.15
N PRO A 11 7.16 -1.41 -27.84
CA PRO A 11 6.50 -0.28 -28.49
C PRO A 11 6.74 -0.18 -30.00
N SER A 12 7.75 -0.88 -30.54
CA SER A 12 8.00 -1.00 -31.97
C SER A 12 7.05 -1.95 -32.70
N ALA A 13 6.32 -2.81 -31.96
CA ALA A 13 5.39 -3.77 -32.54
C ALA A 13 4.01 -3.14 -32.82
N PRO A 14 3.29 -3.59 -33.86
CA PRO A 14 1.97 -3.05 -34.20
C PRO A 14 0.90 -3.53 -33.21
N GLY A 15 0.66 -2.74 -32.16
CA GLY A 15 -0.43 -2.92 -31.20
C GLY A 15 -0.26 -4.09 -30.21
N VAL A 16 -1.18 -4.18 -29.24
CA VAL A 16 -1.22 -5.24 -28.21
C VAL A 16 -2.22 -6.32 -28.63
N SER A 17 -1.93 -7.03 -29.73
CA SER A 17 -2.82 -8.09 -30.26
C SER A 17 -2.66 -9.42 -29.52
N SER A 18 -1.43 -9.75 -29.15
CA SER A 18 -1.04 -10.93 -28.37
C SER A 18 -0.10 -10.51 -27.25
N VAL A 19 -0.21 -11.17 -26.11
CA VAL A 19 0.70 -11.00 -24.99
C VAL A 19 1.26 -12.34 -24.56
N ALA A 20 2.55 -12.35 -24.22
CA ALA A 20 3.18 -13.53 -23.64
C ALA A 20 2.86 -13.59 -22.16
N TRP A 21 2.56 -14.78 -21.63
CA TRP A 21 2.12 -14.95 -20.26
C TRP A 21 2.69 -16.22 -19.62
N ALA A 22 2.87 -16.16 -18.31
CA ALA A 22 3.24 -17.28 -17.47
C ALA A 22 2.37 -17.30 -16.20
N HIS A 23 1.76 -18.45 -15.93
CA HIS A 23 0.91 -18.68 -14.78
C HIS A 23 1.68 -19.50 -13.73
N TRP A 24 1.92 -18.89 -12.58
CA TRP A 24 2.67 -19.48 -11.48
C TRP A 24 1.77 -19.77 -10.28
N SER A 25 2.14 -20.78 -9.51
CA SER A 25 1.57 -21.01 -8.19
C SER A 25 1.84 -19.82 -7.27
N THR A 26 1.02 -19.69 -6.22
CA THR A 26 1.08 -18.59 -5.25
C THR A 26 2.46 -18.39 -4.62
N ASP A 27 3.20 -19.49 -4.51
CA ASP A 27 4.49 -19.55 -3.82
C ASP A 27 5.65 -19.29 -4.78
N GLY A 28 5.37 -19.09 -6.08
CA GLY A 28 6.39 -18.94 -7.13
C GLY A 28 7.24 -20.20 -7.32
N ARG A 29 6.70 -21.37 -6.99
CA ARG A 29 7.45 -22.64 -7.01
C ARG A 29 7.10 -23.56 -8.17
N GLN A 30 5.91 -23.42 -8.71
CA GLN A 30 5.42 -24.30 -9.76
C GLN A 30 4.83 -23.47 -10.89
N LEU A 31 5.32 -23.71 -12.10
CA LEU A 31 4.73 -23.20 -13.32
C LEU A 31 3.49 -24.04 -13.64
N LEU A 32 2.33 -23.39 -13.69
CA LEU A 32 1.04 -24.01 -14.00
C LEU A 32 0.73 -23.96 -15.50
N GLY A 33 1.29 -23.00 -16.21
CA GLY A 33 1.18 -22.88 -17.66
C GLY A 33 1.91 -21.66 -18.17
N GLN A 34 2.19 -21.63 -19.47
CA GLN A 34 2.76 -20.48 -20.16
C GLN A 34 2.32 -20.51 -21.61
N GLY A 35 2.39 -19.38 -22.30
CA GLY A 35 2.11 -19.29 -23.73
C GLY A 35 1.95 -17.85 -24.19
N GLU A 36 1.49 -17.70 -25.42
CA GLU A 36 1.09 -16.42 -25.99
C GLU A 36 -0.38 -16.47 -26.34
N SER A 37 -1.13 -15.43 -25.98
CA SER A 37 -2.53 -15.34 -26.35
C SER A 37 -3.01 -13.89 -26.37
N PRO A 38 -4.14 -13.62 -27.07
CA PRO A 38 -4.85 -12.37 -26.90
C PRO A 38 -5.22 -12.14 -25.43
N VAL A 39 -5.22 -10.88 -25.02
CA VAL A 39 -5.49 -10.45 -23.64
C VAL A 39 -6.82 -11.02 -23.08
N ALA A 40 -7.84 -11.15 -23.93
CA ALA A 40 -9.15 -11.71 -23.57
C ALA A 40 -9.13 -13.21 -23.19
N LEU A 41 -8.10 -13.95 -23.61
CA LEU A 41 -7.94 -15.39 -23.39
C LEU A 41 -6.92 -15.72 -22.30
N LEU A 42 -6.44 -14.72 -21.56
CA LEU A 42 -5.53 -14.94 -20.45
C LEU A 42 -6.19 -15.85 -19.39
N PRO A 43 -5.49 -16.85 -18.84
CA PRO A 43 -6.07 -17.80 -17.89
C PRO A 43 -6.46 -17.11 -16.57
N GLY A 44 -7.56 -17.55 -15.95
CA GLY A 44 -7.97 -17.18 -14.59
C GLY A 44 -8.26 -15.70 -14.31
N GLN A 45 -8.76 -15.39 -13.11
CA GLN A 45 -8.88 -14.01 -12.60
C GLN A 45 -7.93 -13.81 -11.41
N HIS A 46 -6.65 -14.03 -11.67
CA HIS A 46 -5.60 -14.01 -10.66
C HIS A 46 -4.85 -12.68 -10.62
N GLU A 47 -3.97 -12.53 -9.64
CA GLU A 47 -3.11 -11.37 -9.54
C GLU A 47 -2.23 -11.28 -10.79
N LEU A 48 -2.30 -10.15 -11.51
CA LEU A 48 -1.59 -9.94 -12.76
C LEU A 48 -0.47 -8.92 -12.54
N VAL A 49 0.77 -9.34 -12.79
CA VAL A 49 1.94 -8.48 -12.79
C VAL A 49 2.39 -8.26 -14.23
N LEU A 50 2.50 -7.00 -14.63
CA LEU A 50 2.98 -6.61 -15.95
C LEU A 50 4.51 -6.54 -15.91
N ILE A 51 5.16 -7.31 -16.76
CA ILE A 51 6.60 -7.24 -17.01
C ILE A 51 6.81 -6.26 -18.17
N VAL A 52 7.41 -5.11 -17.91
CA VAL A 52 7.72 -4.12 -18.94
C VAL A 52 8.99 -4.56 -19.67
N PRO A 53 8.94 -4.83 -20.99
CA PRO A 53 10.09 -5.32 -21.75
C PRO A 53 11.24 -4.32 -21.71
N ALA A 54 12.48 -4.80 -21.70
CA ALA A 54 13.65 -3.92 -21.71
C ALA A 54 13.72 -3.01 -22.94
N ALA A 55 13.17 -3.44 -24.07
CA ALA A 55 13.09 -2.61 -25.27
C ALA A 55 12.18 -1.37 -25.12
N ALA A 56 11.33 -1.32 -24.08
CA ALA A 56 10.46 -0.18 -23.78
C ALA A 56 11.02 0.74 -22.70
N LEU A 57 12.19 0.43 -22.13
CA LEU A 57 12.76 1.11 -20.97
C LEU A 57 14.12 1.74 -21.29
N SER A 58 14.34 2.92 -20.74
CA SER A 58 15.66 3.54 -20.64
C SER A 58 15.98 3.85 -19.18
N TRP A 59 17.27 3.82 -18.83
CA TRP A 59 17.76 3.94 -17.46
C TRP A 59 18.65 5.17 -17.32
N HIS A 60 18.38 6.00 -16.31
CA HIS A 60 19.10 7.24 -16.07
C HIS A 60 19.50 7.36 -14.61
N LEU A 61 20.79 7.61 -14.34
CA LEU A 61 21.28 7.86 -12.99
C LEU A 61 21.30 9.36 -12.72
N LEU A 62 20.53 9.82 -11.72
CA LEU A 62 20.36 11.24 -11.41
C LEU A 62 20.62 11.54 -9.93
N GLY A 63 21.29 12.65 -9.65
CA GLY A 63 21.36 13.22 -8.31
C GLY A 63 20.14 14.07 -8.01
N LEU A 64 19.26 13.59 -7.13
CA LEU A 64 18.03 14.32 -6.80
C LEU A 64 18.30 15.44 -5.78
N PRO A 65 17.85 16.69 -6.03
CA PRO A 65 18.05 17.78 -5.09
C PRO A 65 17.27 17.55 -3.79
N PRO A 66 17.74 18.11 -2.66
CA PRO A 66 17.09 17.94 -1.36
C PRO A 66 15.64 18.43 -1.40
N GLY A 67 14.72 17.66 -0.80
CA GLY A 67 13.30 17.98 -0.73
C GLY A 67 12.48 17.69 -1.99
N SER A 68 13.09 17.17 -3.07
CA SER A 68 12.38 16.76 -4.29
C SER A 68 11.37 15.63 -4.06
N LEU A 69 11.72 14.65 -3.22
CA LEU A 69 10.90 13.46 -2.93
C LEU A 69 9.64 13.72 -2.09
N GLN A 70 9.46 14.94 -1.54
CA GLN A 70 8.33 15.25 -0.66
C GLN A 70 7.02 15.50 -1.42
N ASN A 71 7.11 15.93 -2.68
CA ASN A 71 5.94 16.25 -3.50
C ASN A 71 6.10 15.61 -4.89
N ALA A 72 5.19 14.71 -5.23
CA ALA A 72 5.22 13.95 -6.49
C ALA A 72 5.14 14.85 -7.74
N ALA A 73 4.36 15.94 -7.70
CA ALA A 73 4.26 16.88 -8.82
C ALA A 73 5.56 17.67 -9.01
N ARG A 74 6.15 18.13 -7.90
CA ARG A 74 7.47 18.81 -7.92
C ARG A 74 8.56 17.87 -8.42
N LEU A 75 8.55 16.62 -7.96
CA LEU A 75 9.49 15.59 -8.37
C LEU A 75 9.41 15.35 -9.89
N ARG A 76 8.20 15.22 -10.46
CA ARG A 76 8.02 15.06 -11.90
C ARG A 76 8.62 16.22 -12.68
N ASN A 77 8.39 17.46 -12.25
CA ASN A 77 8.96 18.64 -12.91
C ASN A 77 10.50 18.68 -12.80
N VAL A 78 11.06 18.30 -11.65
CA VAL A 78 12.51 18.21 -11.45
C VAL A 78 13.11 17.13 -12.35
N LEU A 79 12.47 15.96 -12.45
CA LEU A 79 12.91 14.88 -13.33
C LEU A 79 12.88 15.31 -14.79
N ALA A 80 11.80 15.97 -15.24
CA ALA A 80 11.70 16.49 -16.60
C ALA A 80 12.83 17.46 -16.93
N GLY A 81 13.11 18.44 -16.06
CA GLY A 81 14.20 19.40 -16.29
C GLY A 81 15.61 18.79 -16.20
N LEU A 82 15.83 17.77 -15.36
CA LEU A 82 17.13 17.09 -15.28
C LEU A 82 17.39 16.14 -16.46
N LEU A 83 16.34 15.67 -17.12
CA LEU A 83 16.41 14.69 -18.21
C LEU A 83 16.19 15.30 -19.60
N GLU A 84 15.81 16.59 -19.69
CA GLU A 84 15.50 17.28 -20.95
C GLU A 84 16.59 17.08 -22.01
N ASP A 85 17.87 17.26 -21.65
CA ASP A 85 19.00 17.12 -22.58
C ASP A 85 19.48 15.66 -22.77
N ARG A 86 18.92 14.69 -22.03
CA ARG A 86 19.36 13.28 -22.02
C ARG A 86 18.38 12.33 -22.69
N LEU A 87 17.18 12.80 -22.99
CA LEU A 87 16.12 12.00 -23.58
C LEU A 87 16.03 12.25 -25.09
N LEU A 88 15.64 11.22 -25.83
CA LEU A 88 15.38 11.33 -27.27
C LEU A 88 13.98 11.90 -27.56
N ASP A 89 13.04 11.69 -26.64
CA ASP A 89 11.66 12.14 -26.71
C ASP A 89 11.41 13.26 -25.70
N ASP A 90 10.33 14.02 -25.92
CA ASP A 90 9.85 15.04 -24.98
C ASP A 90 9.51 14.42 -23.61
N PRO A 91 10.04 14.93 -22.48
CA PRO A 91 9.76 14.41 -21.15
C PRO A 91 8.27 14.39 -20.78
N GLU A 92 7.42 15.22 -21.39
CA GLU A 92 5.96 15.20 -21.17
C GLU A 92 5.29 13.94 -21.76
N GLN A 93 5.92 13.31 -22.75
CA GLN A 93 5.45 12.08 -23.39
C GLN A 93 5.94 10.82 -22.66
N LEU A 94 6.82 10.98 -21.68
CA LEU A 94 7.41 9.88 -20.94
C LEU A 94 6.80 9.73 -19.54
N HIS A 95 6.80 8.48 -19.09
CA HIS A 95 6.56 8.09 -17.71
C HIS A 95 7.89 7.80 -17.03
N PHE A 96 8.06 8.33 -15.82
CA PHE A 96 9.25 8.14 -15.00
C PHE A 96 8.93 7.31 -13.76
N ALA A 97 9.82 6.39 -13.40
CA ALA A 97 9.73 5.62 -12.16
C ALA A 97 11.07 5.57 -11.44
N LEU A 98 11.06 5.85 -10.14
CA LEU A 98 12.25 5.83 -9.31
C LEU A 98 12.60 4.43 -8.80
N ALA A 99 13.89 4.23 -8.55
CA ALA A 99 14.39 3.06 -7.84
C ALA A 99 13.75 2.89 -6.45
N PRO A 100 13.57 1.64 -5.99
CA PRO A 100 13.13 1.38 -4.63
C PRO A 100 14.12 1.99 -3.62
N GLY A 101 13.58 2.66 -2.60
CA GLY A 101 14.41 3.25 -1.54
C GLY A 101 15.16 4.52 -1.96
N ALA A 102 14.72 5.23 -3.02
CA ALA A 102 15.28 6.50 -3.43
C ALA A 102 15.43 7.50 -2.25
N GLN A 103 16.61 8.11 -2.14
CA GLN A 103 16.93 9.11 -1.11
C GLN A 103 17.33 10.43 -1.77
N ALA A 104 16.91 11.55 -1.17
CA ALA A 104 17.31 12.86 -1.65
C ALA A 104 18.79 13.12 -1.33
N GLY A 105 19.54 13.67 -2.28
CA GLY A 105 20.97 13.93 -2.13
C GLY A 105 21.89 12.75 -2.49
N ALA A 106 21.34 11.58 -2.81
CA ALA A 106 22.09 10.44 -3.35
C ALA A 106 21.76 10.24 -4.85
N PRO A 107 22.67 9.61 -5.63
CA PRO A 107 22.33 9.19 -7.00
C PRO A 107 21.23 8.13 -6.96
N VAL A 108 20.20 8.31 -7.78
CA VAL A 108 19.02 7.44 -7.87
C VAL A 108 18.80 7.05 -9.33
N TRP A 109 18.55 5.76 -9.55
CA TRP A 109 18.12 5.24 -10.84
C TRP A 109 16.68 5.65 -11.16
N VAL A 110 16.47 6.14 -12.38
CA VAL A 110 15.17 6.48 -12.95
C VAL A 110 14.97 5.63 -14.19
N ALA A 111 13.87 4.87 -14.22
CA ALA A 111 13.37 4.23 -15.43
C ALA A 111 12.47 5.20 -16.19
N ALA A 112 12.68 5.34 -17.50
CA ALA A 112 11.81 6.11 -18.38
C ALA A 112 11.24 5.21 -19.49
N CYS A 113 9.93 5.35 -19.74
CA CYS A 113 9.22 4.65 -20.83
C CYS A 113 8.17 5.55 -21.46
N ARG A 114 7.76 5.22 -22.68
CA ARG A 114 6.69 5.95 -23.39
C ARG A 114 5.35 5.82 -22.65
N ARG A 115 4.77 6.97 -22.27
CA ARG A 115 3.55 7.03 -21.46
C ARG A 115 2.34 6.51 -22.22
N ASP A 116 2.21 6.88 -23.49
CA ASP A 116 1.11 6.49 -24.36
C ASP A 116 1.04 4.97 -24.55
N TRP A 117 2.18 4.35 -24.85
CA TRP A 117 2.31 2.90 -24.99
C TRP A 117 1.92 2.16 -23.70
N LEU A 118 2.40 2.64 -22.55
CA LEU A 118 2.08 2.02 -21.27
C LEU A 118 0.58 2.15 -20.94
N GLN A 119 0.02 3.34 -21.16
CA GLN A 119 -1.40 3.60 -20.95
C GLN A 119 -2.28 2.72 -21.83
N GLN A 120 -1.98 2.60 -23.12
CA GLN A 120 -2.70 1.74 -24.05
C GLN A 120 -2.64 0.27 -23.63
N THR A 121 -1.48 -0.19 -23.19
CA THR A 121 -1.28 -1.56 -22.69
C THR A 121 -2.14 -1.84 -21.46
N LEU A 122 -2.14 -0.93 -20.48
CA LEU A 122 -2.95 -1.06 -19.27
C LEU A 122 -4.45 -1.00 -19.60
N GLN A 123 -4.87 -0.11 -20.49
CA GLN A 123 -6.27 -0.02 -20.93
C GLN A 123 -6.74 -1.29 -21.66
N ALA A 124 -5.90 -1.89 -22.50
CA ALA A 124 -6.22 -3.16 -23.16
C ALA A 124 -6.42 -4.30 -22.16
N LEU A 125 -5.59 -4.37 -21.11
CA LEU A 125 -5.74 -5.31 -20.01
C LEU A 125 -7.03 -5.04 -19.22
N GLU A 126 -7.28 -3.79 -18.84
CA GLU A 126 -8.48 -3.42 -18.08
C GLU A 126 -9.78 -3.63 -18.85
N ALA A 127 -9.78 -3.42 -20.17
CA ALA A 127 -10.93 -3.67 -21.05
C ALA A 127 -11.37 -5.15 -21.04
N SER A 128 -10.44 -6.07 -20.78
CA SER A 128 -10.73 -7.50 -20.59
C SER A 128 -11.08 -7.87 -19.14
N GLY A 129 -11.25 -6.88 -18.26
CA GLY A 129 -11.49 -7.08 -16.83
C GLY A 129 -10.23 -7.46 -16.04
N ARG A 130 -9.04 -7.33 -16.63
CA ARG A 130 -7.76 -7.72 -16.01
C ARG A 130 -7.07 -6.51 -15.41
N ARG A 131 -7.12 -6.41 -14.07
CA ARG A 131 -6.43 -5.35 -13.34
C ARG A 131 -4.99 -5.74 -13.05
N VAL A 132 -4.06 -4.89 -13.47
CA VAL A 132 -2.63 -5.04 -13.16
C VAL A 132 -2.38 -4.63 -11.71
N SER A 133 -1.79 -5.52 -10.91
CA SER A 133 -1.46 -5.23 -9.51
C SER A 133 -0.12 -4.50 -9.37
N ARG A 134 0.84 -4.81 -10.24
CA ARG A 134 2.20 -4.28 -10.21
C ARG A 134 2.81 -4.22 -11.60
N LEU A 135 3.66 -3.22 -11.83
CA LEU A 135 4.47 -3.08 -13.03
C LEU A 135 5.94 -3.26 -12.63
N VAL A 136 6.64 -4.19 -13.27
CA VAL A 136 8.06 -4.46 -13.00
C VAL A 136 8.87 -4.39 -14.29
N PRO A 137 10.10 -3.90 -14.25
CA PRO A 137 10.98 -3.98 -15.41
C PRO A 137 11.41 -5.43 -15.62
N GLU A 138 11.55 -5.84 -16.88
CA GLU A 138 12.10 -7.15 -17.26
C GLU A 138 13.54 -7.34 -16.78
N PHE A 139 14.34 -6.28 -16.85
CA PHE A 139 15.73 -6.20 -16.41
C PHE A 139 15.94 -4.88 -15.67
N ALA A 140 16.77 -4.86 -14.63
CA ALA A 140 17.06 -3.67 -13.84
C ALA A 140 18.57 -3.53 -13.58
N PRO A 141 19.05 -2.29 -13.32
CA PRO A 141 20.44 -2.07 -12.90
C PRO A 141 20.76 -2.84 -11.62
N GLN A 142 21.99 -3.33 -11.51
CA GLN A 142 22.48 -4.02 -10.32
C GLN A 142 22.91 -3.02 -9.24
N ALA A 143 22.88 -3.43 -7.98
CA ALA A 143 23.43 -2.61 -6.91
C ALA A 143 24.96 -2.57 -6.98
N GLU A 144 25.58 -1.51 -6.46
CA GLU A 144 27.04 -1.44 -6.37
C GLU A 144 27.62 -2.67 -5.62
N GLY A 145 28.63 -3.30 -6.21
CA GLY A 145 29.28 -4.49 -5.67
C GLY A 145 28.57 -5.82 -5.98
N GLN A 146 27.42 -5.81 -6.68
CA GLN A 146 26.87 -7.02 -7.28
C GLN A 146 27.56 -7.32 -8.62
N PRO A 147 27.72 -8.60 -8.99
CA PRO A 147 28.35 -8.95 -10.25
C PRO A 147 27.47 -8.57 -11.44
N THR A 148 28.12 -8.33 -12.58
CA THR A 148 27.46 -8.04 -13.85
C THR A 148 26.67 -9.26 -14.32
N ALA A 149 25.35 -9.10 -14.44
CA ALA A 149 24.48 -10.15 -14.96
C ALA A 149 24.31 -10.00 -16.47
N VAL A 150 24.46 -11.10 -17.21
CA VAL A 150 24.32 -11.13 -18.66
C VAL A 150 23.20 -12.07 -19.05
N PHE A 151 22.32 -11.62 -19.94
CA PHE A 151 21.20 -12.40 -20.44
C PHE A 151 21.17 -12.37 -21.96
N VAL A 152 21.06 -13.54 -22.58
CA VAL A 152 20.81 -13.67 -24.02
C VAL A 152 19.37 -14.12 -24.24
N THR A 153 18.58 -13.31 -24.93
CA THR A 153 17.12 -13.48 -25.06
C THR A 153 16.63 -13.22 -26.48
N GLY A 154 15.40 -13.64 -26.77
CA GLY A 154 14.73 -13.38 -28.04
C GLY A 154 14.61 -14.61 -28.93
N GLU A 155 14.38 -14.38 -30.21
CA GLU A 155 14.22 -15.42 -31.22
C GLU A 155 15.56 -15.75 -31.88
N PRO A 156 15.75 -16.98 -32.41
CA PRO A 156 16.97 -17.36 -33.14
C PRO A 156 17.35 -16.40 -34.28
N GLU A 157 16.35 -15.79 -34.92
CA GLU A 157 16.50 -14.84 -36.02
C GLU A 157 16.90 -13.43 -35.54
N SER A 158 16.58 -13.09 -34.30
CA SER A 158 16.85 -11.77 -33.72
C SER A 158 17.31 -11.85 -32.26
N PRO A 159 18.46 -12.50 -31.98
CA PRO A 159 18.95 -12.65 -30.62
C PRO A 159 19.46 -11.32 -30.06
N TRP A 160 19.18 -11.07 -28.78
CA TRP A 160 19.59 -9.88 -28.05
C TRP A 160 20.44 -10.25 -26.83
N LEU A 161 21.49 -9.48 -26.63
CA LEU A 161 22.31 -9.47 -25.43
C LEU A 161 21.86 -8.33 -24.51
N THR A 162 21.59 -8.64 -23.25
CA THR A 162 21.31 -7.67 -22.19
C THR A 162 22.37 -7.81 -21.11
N VAL A 163 23.06 -6.72 -20.78
CA VAL A 163 24.05 -6.63 -19.70
C VAL A 163 23.49 -5.72 -18.62
N CYS A 164 23.44 -6.20 -17.38
CA CYS A 164 22.97 -5.47 -16.21
C CYS A 164 24.09 -5.36 -15.19
N ASP A 165 24.52 -4.14 -14.90
CA ASP A 165 25.59 -3.85 -13.95
C ASP A 165 25.23 -2.61 -13.08
N ALA A 166 26.20 -2.11 -12.32
CA ALA A 166 26.03 -0.89 -11.53
C ALA A 166 25.94 0.39 -12.38
N GLN A 167 26.32 0.33 -13.66
CA GLN A 167 26.25 1.45 -14.61
C GLN A 167 24.93 1.47 -15.40
N GLY A 168 24.10 0.44 -15.31
CA GLY A 168 22.75 0.43 -15.85
C GLY A 168 22.37 -0.90 -16.49
N VAL A 169 21.52 -0.81 -17.52
CA VAL A 169 21.13 -1.94 -18.37
C VAL A 169 21.43 -1.57 -19.81
N LEU A 170 22.28 -2.36 -20.46
CA LEU A 170 22.65 -2.20 -21.86
C LEU A 170 22.07 -3.35 -22.67
N ARG A 171 21.32 -3.03 -23.72
CA ARG A 171 20.73 -4.02 -24.62
C ARG A 171 21.25 -3.84 -26.05
N LEU A 172 21.82 -4.89 -26.64
CA LEU A 172 22.45 -4.88 -27.94
C LEU A 172 22.06 -6.12 -28.76
N PRO A 173 22.00 -6.05 -30.11
CA PRO A 173 21.89 -7.25 -30.92
C PRO A 173 23.06 -8.20 -30.64
N LEU A 174 22.78 -9.50 -30.56
CA LEU A 174 23.82 -10.49 -30.35
C LEU A 174 24.63 -10.67 -31.64
N SER A 175 25.94 -10.49 -31.52
CA SER A 175 26.94 -10.63 -32.58
C SER A 175 28.24 -11.09 -31.95
N ALA A 176 29.23 -11.49 -32.75
CA ALA A 176 30.55 -11.84 -32.23
C ALA A 176 31.19 -10.69 -31.41
N SER A 177 31.03 -9.45 -31.87
CA SER A 177 31.58 -8.26 -31.20
C SER A 177 30.90 -7.98 -29.87
N THR A 178 29.57 -8.10 -29.81
CA THR A 178 28.81 -7.88 -28.57
C THR A 178 28.97 -9.04 -27.59
N ALA A 179 29.12 -10.27 -28.09
CA ALA A 179 29.47 -11.42 -27.26
C ALA A 179 30.85 -11.26 -26.60
N ALA A 180 31.86 -10.75 -27.32
CA ALA A 180 33.16 -10.44 -26.74
C ALA A 180 33.07 -9.38 -25.62
N LEU A 181 32.22 -8.35 -25.80
CA LEU A 181 31.93 -7.36 -24.77
C LEU A 181 31.29 -8.01 -23.53
N ALA A 182 30.35 -8.94 -23.72
CA ALA A 182 29.71 -9.68 -22.63
C ALA A 182 30.73 -10.50 -21.83
N VAL A 183 31.64 -11.21 -22.52
CA VAL A 183 32.71 -12.00 -21.89
C VAL A 183 33.67 -11.12 -21.10
N ALA A 184 33.99 -9.93 -21.61
CA ALA A 184 34.89 -9.00 -20.93
C ALA A 184 34.28 -8.39 -19.65
N GLN A 185 32.96 -8.26 -19.59
CA GLN A 185 32.26 -7.63 -18.46
C GLN A 185 31.67 -8.62 -17.44
N ALA A 186 31.37 -9.85 -17.86
CA ALA A 186 30.74 -10.84 -17.00
C ALA A 186 31.76 -11.68 -16.24
N ASP A 187 31.62 -11.72 -14.92
CA ASP A 187 32.28 -12.72 -14.11
C ASP A 187 31.76 -14.13 -14.43
N ALA A 188 32.53 -15.15 -14.06
CA ALA A 188 32.19 -16.53 -14.33
C ALA A 188 30.98 -16.98 -13.48
N GLY A 189 29.79 -17.03 -14.07
CA GLY A 189 28.59 -17.62 -13.46
C GLY A 189 27.31 -16.80 -13.60
N ASP A 190 27.42 -15.52 -13.97
CA ASP A 190 26.28 -14.59 -14.01
C ASP A 190 25.72 -14.34 -15.42
N ALA A 191 26.09 -15.20 -16.37
CA ALA A 191 25.54 -15.19 -17.72
C ALA A 191 24.51 -16.30 -17.88
N ALA A 192 23.35 -16.02 -18.48
CA ALA A 192 22.31 -17.00 -18.79
C ALA A 192 21.73 -16.76 -20.19
N ALA A 193 21.13 -17.79 -20.78
CA ALA A 193 20.49 -17.70 -22.08
C ALA A 193 19.10 -18.34 -22.08
N GLU A 194 18.18 -17.79 -22.85
CA GLU A 194 16.91 -18.44 -23.13
C GLU A 194 17.12 -19.69 -23.99
N PRO A 195 16.30 -20.75 -23.80
CA PRO A 195 16.46 -22.01 -24.54
C PRO A 195 16.49 -21.87 -26.06
N ALA A 196 15.75 -20.91 -26.63
CA ALA A 196 15.68 -20.69 -28.07
C ALA A 196 17.01 -20.19 -28.68
N VAL A 197 17.76 -19.38 -27.93
CA VAL A 197 18.99 -18.71 -28.40
C VAL A 197 20.26 -19.26 -27.77
N ALA A 198 20.14 -20.22 -26.85
CA ALA A 198 21.26 -20.79 -26.10
C ALA A 198 22.38 -21.30 -27.00
N ALA A 199 22.08 -22.07 -28.05
CA ALA A 199 23.10 -22.62 -28.95
C ALA A 199 23.91 -21.52 -29.67
N ILE A 200 23.24 -20.48 -30.15
CA ILE A 200 23.89 -19.33 -30.82
C ILE A 200 24.72 -18.53 -29.80
N ALA A 201 24.17 -18.34 -28.59
CA ALA A 201 24.84 -17.65 -27.50
C ALA A 201 26.14 -18.36 -27.09
N GLU A 202 26.09 -19.67 -26.87
CA GLU A 202 27.24 -20.48 -26.48
C GLU A 202 28.31 -20.51 -27.56
N GLN A 203 27.92 -20.57 -28.84
CA GLN A 203 28.85 -20.52 -29.97
C GLN A 203 29.61 -19.17 -30.02
N LEU A 204 28.91 -18.06 -29.80
CA LEU A 204 29.52 -16.72 -29.89
C LEU A 204 30.30 -16.33 -28.62
N ILE A 205 29.82 -16.73 -27.45
CA ILE A 205 30.43 -16.42 -26.15
C ILE A 205 31.57 -17.40 -25.84
N GLY A 206 31.57 -18.59 -26.46
CA GLY A 206 32.65 -19.59 -26.34
C GLY A 206 32.63 -20.37 -25.04
N ARG A 207 31.49 -20.41 -24.33
CA ARG A 207 31.26 -21.20 -23.11
C ARG A 207 29.81 -21.61 -22.99
N SER A 208 29.54 -22.71 -22.29
CA SER A 208 28.18 -23.12 -21.96
C SER A 208 27.49 -22.12 -21.04
N LEU A 209 26.20 -21.87 -21.26
CA LEU A 209 25.40 -20.95 -20.48
C LEU A 209 24.26 -21.69 -19.78
N PRO A 210 23.98 -21.40 -18.50
CA PRO A 210 22.77 -21.88 -17.86
C PRO A 210 21.53 -21.40 -18.61
N LEU A 211 20.60 -22.33 -18.83
CA LEU A 211 19.32 -22.05 -19.45
C LEU A 211 18.41 -21.34 -18.45
N LEU A 212 17.87 -20.19 -18.85
CA LEU A 212 16.89 -19.44 -18.08
C LEU A 212 15.64 -19.20 -18.95
N PRO A 213 14.59 -20.02 -18.81
CA PRO A 213 13.34 -19.85 -19.56
C PRO A 213 12.66 -18.50 -19.27
N PRO A 214 11.89 -17.93 -20.22
CA PRO A 214 11.22 -16.64 -20.05
C PRO A 214 10.35 -16.56 -18.80
N ALA A 215 9.57 -17.60 -18.51
CA ALA A 215 8.69 -17.63 -17.34
C ALA A 215 9.45 -17.53 -16.00
N GLU A 216 10.63 -18.17 -15.90
CA GLU A 216 11.49 -18.10 -14.71
C GLU A 216 12.17 -16.74 -14.59
N ARG A 217 12.64 -16.21 -15.72
CA ARG A 217 13.23 -14.87 -15.80
C ARG A 217 12.24 -13.79 -15.34
N TRP A 218 10.99 -13.86 -15.79
CA TRP A 218 9.93 -12.95 -15.32
C TRP A 218 9.65 -13.10 -13.84
N LEU A 219 9.64 -14.34 -13.33
CA LEU A 219 9.48 -14.58 -11.90
C LEU A 219 10.63 -13.95 -11.11
N GLN A 220 11.88 -14.05 -11.57
CA GLN A 220 13.03 -13.36 -10.96
C GLN A 220 12.87 -11.84 -10.99
N ALA A 221 12.40 -11.26 -12.11
CA ALA A 221 12.12 -9.84 -12.22
C ALA A 221 11.10 -9.36 -11.16
N THR A 222 10.09 -10.18 -10.83
CA THR A 222 9.13 -9.86 -9.76
C THR A 222 9.73 -9.89 -8.36
N GLN A 223 10.87 -10.54 -8.15
CA GLN A 223 11.54 -10.60 -6.84
C GLN A 223 12.38 -9.36 -6.55
N THR A 224 12.61 -8.51 -7.56
CA THR A 224 13.26 -7.21 -7.38
C THR A 224 12.35 -6.25 -6.60
N GLY A 225 12.93 -5.21 -5.98
CA GLY A 225 12.16 -4.16 -5.31
C GLY A 225 11.47 -3.16 -6.25
N TRP A 226 11.74 -3.23 -7.56
CA TRP A 226 11.28 -2.23 -8.52
C TRP A 226 9.77 -2.24 -8.74
N ASP A 227 9.11 -1.09 -8.64
CA ASP A 227 7.71 -0.93 -9.04
C ASP A 227 7.61 0.30 -9.93
N LEU A 228 7.28 0.08 -11.20
CA LEU A 228 7.11 1.14 -12.19
C LEU A 228 5.76 1.85 -12.05
N ALA A 229 4.84 1.31 -11.23
CA ALA A 229 3.51 1.87 -10.95
C ALA A 229 3.61 3.08 -9.99
N GLN A 230 4.19 4.17 -10.48
CA GLN A 230 4.39 5.44 -9.75
C GLN A 230 3.63 6.59 -10.41
N PHE A 231 3.53 7.72 -9.70
CA PHE A 231 2.86 8.94 -10.17
C PHE A 231 1.45 8.66 -10.71
N GLU A 232 1.21 8.88 -12.00
CA GLU A 232 -0.08 8.73 -12.68
C GLU A 232 -0.54 7.27 -12.78
N PHE A 233 0.39 6.31 -12.70
CA PHE A 233 0.09 4.86 -12.74
C PHE A 233 0.11 4.21 -11.35
N ALA A 234 0.02 4.99 -10.26
CA ALA A 234 0.01 4.44 -8.92
C ALA A 234 -1.28 3.63 -8.62
N THR A 235 -1.19 2.30 -8.68
CA THR A 235 -2.29 1.36 -8.41
C THR A 235 -2.66 1.26 -6.90
N THR A 236 -3.58 2.06 -6.38
CA THR A 236 -4.14 2.02 -4.98
C THR A 236 -3.34 1.22 -3.91
N GLY A 237 -2.44 1.88 -3.19
CA GLY A 237 -1.35 1.28 -2.40
C GLY A 237 -1.67 0.51 -1.10
N SER A 238 -2.93 0.34 -0.69
CA SER A 238 -3.26 -0.30 0.60
C SER A 238 -3.04 -1.83 0.62
N ALA A 239 -3.12 -2.50 -0.53
CA ALA A 239 -2.73 -3.90 -0.68
C ALA A 239 -1.20 -4.09 -0.82
N ARG A 240 -0.47 -3.03 -1.22
CA ARG A 240 0.97 -3.04 -1.51
C ARG A 240 1.84 -3.04 -0.26
N ALA A 241 1.53 -2.23 0.75
CA ALA A 241 2.29 -2.20 2.01
C ALA A 241 2.24 -3.54 2.76
N ARG A 242 1.09 -4.23 2.77
CA ARG A 242 0.92 -5.53 3.44
C ARG A 242 1.68 -6.66 2.73
N LYS A 243 1.78 -6.66 1.40
CA LYS A 243 2.49 -7.71 0.65
C LYS A 243 4.00 -7.53 0.64
N GLN A 244 4.52 -6.30 0.57
CA GLN A 244 5.97 -6.06 0.65
C GLN A 244 6.52 -6.37 2.04
N ALA A 245 5.80 -6.00 3.11
CA ALA A 245 6.12 -6.44 4.46
C ALA A 245 6.08 -7.97 4.59
N GLY A 246 5.10 -8.62 3.95
CA GLY A 246 4.98 -10.08 3.91
C GLY A 246 6.11 -10.79 3.14
N ALA A 247 6.58 -10.22 2.02
CA ALA A 247 7.64 -10.79 1.20
C ALA A 247 9.02 -10.65 1.84
N LEU A 248 9.32 -9.51 2.47
CA LEU A 248 10.52 -9.31 3.28
C LEU A 248 10.49 -10.17 4.55
N ALA A 249 9.33 -10.31 5.18
CA ALA A 249 9.16 -11.24 6.30
C ALA A 249 9.35 -12.69 5.87
N ALA A 250 8.84 -13.09 4.69
CA ALA A 250 8.98 -14.45 4.16
C ALA A 250 10.40 -14.78 3.71
N SER A 251 11.14 -13.85 3.10
CA SER A 251 12.55 -14.06 2.72
C SER A 251 13.45 -14.14 3.96
N MET A 252 13.16 -13.33 4.98
CA MET A 252 13.84 -13.38 6.28
C MET A 252 13.49 -14.65 7.07
N TRP A 253 12.24 -15.14 6.97
CA TRP A 253 11.81 -16.41 7.59
C TRP A 253 12.42 -17.65 6.95
N ARG A 254 12.79 -17.61 5.67
CA ARG A 254 13.36 -18.76 4.93
C ARG A 254 14.87 -18.96 5.14
N SER A 255 15.56 -18.03 5.82
CA SER A 255 17.00 -18.14 6.08
C SER A 255 17.33 -19.00 7.33
N PRO A 256 18.10 -20.10 7.22
CA PRO A 256 18.41 -21.02 8.34
C PRO A 256 19.16 -20.40 9.52
N ARG A 257 19.79 -19.22 9.33
CA ARG A 257 20.55 -18.49 10.36
C ARG A 257 19.70 -17.70 11.35
N TRP A 258 18.42 -17.44 11.04
CA TRP A 258 17.54 -16.60 11.89
C TRP A 258 16.73 -17.39 12.93
N ARG A 259 17.11 -18.64 13.24
CA ARG A 259 16.38 -19.49 14.20
C ARG A 259 16.27 -18.86 15.58
N ALA A 260 17.35 -18.24 16.07
CA ALA A 260 17.35 -17.56 17.36
C ALA A 260 16.47 -16.30 17.36
N ALA A 261 16.50 -15.52 16.28
CA ALA A 261 15.66 -14.34 16.13
C ALA A 261 14.16 -14.70 16.06
N ARG A 262 13.78 -15.87 15.50
CA ARG A 262 12.39 -16.36 15.53
C ARG A 262 11.90 -16.61 16.96
N TRP A 263 12.72 -17.26 17.78
CA TRP A 263 12.39 -17.48 19.19
C TRP A 263 12.39 -16.17 19.98
N GLY A 264 13.32 -15.27 19.69
CA GLY A 264 13.34 -13.92 20.28
C GLY A 264 12.09 -13.12 19.97
N ALA A 265 11.66 -13.09 18.70
CA ALA A 265 10.44 -12.39 18.29
C ALA A 265 9.18 -13.02 18.90
N LEU A 266 9.10 -14.35 18.95
CA LEU A 266 7.98 -15.07 19.57
C LEU A 266 7.91 -14.80 21.08
N LEU A 267 9.05 -14.78 21.76
CA LEU A 267 9.13 -14.46 23.18
C LEU A 267 8.75 -13.00 23.44
N LEU A 268 9.21 -12.06 22.60
CA LEU A 268 8.87 -10.65 22.71
C LEU A 268 7.37 -10.40 22.46
N LEU A 269 6.79 -11.13 21.51
CA LEU A 269 5.36 -11.09 21.22
C LEU A 269 4.52 -11.67 22.38
N LEU A 270 4.97 -12.78 22.98
CA LEU A 270 4.36 -13.32 24.20
C LEU A 270 4.46 -12.33 25.36
N VAL A 271 5.61 -11.69 25.55
CA VAL A 271 5.81 -10.67 26.59
C VAL A 271 4.90 -9.47 26.37
N GLN A 272 4.73 -9.00 25.13
CA GLN A 272 3.80 -7.92 24.80
C GLN A 272 2.34 -8.32 25.05
N LEU A 273 1.94 -9.53 24.64
CA LEU A 273 0.59 -10.05 24.90
C LEU A 273 0.29 -10.16 26.39
N VAL A 274 1.24 -10.68 27.18
CA VAL A 274 1.11 -10.76 28.64
C VAL A 274 1.12 -9.37 29.26
N GLY A 275 1.97 -8.46 28.78
CA GLY A 275 2.08 -7.08 29.26
C GLY A 275 0.79 -6.28 29.04
N LEU A 276 0.21 -6.35 27.84
CA LEU A 276 -1.09 -5.71 27.55
C LEU A 276 -2.21 -6.30 28.41
N ASN A 277 -2.23 -7.62 28.60
CA ASN A 277 -3.27 -8.26 29.39
C ASN A 277 -3.13 -7.94 30.90
N ALA A 278 -1.91 -7.82 31.39
CA ALA A 278 -1.62 -7.39 32.76
C ALA A 278 -2.01 -5.91 32.98
N TRP A 279 -1.78 -5.05 31.99
CA TRP A 279 -2.18 -3.63 32.06
C TRP A 279 -3.70 -3.49 32.06
N ALA A 280 -4.41 -4.23 31.22
CA ALA A 280 -5.87 -4.28 31.23
C ALA A 280 -6.45 -4.77 32.58
N PHE A 281 -5.76 -5.69 33.26
CA PHE A 281 -6.16 -6.17 34.59
C PHE A 281 -5.93 -5.11 35.69
N LYS A 282 -4.87 -4.31 35.58
CA LYS A 282 -4.60 -3.18 36.49
C LYS A 282 -5.63 -2.05 36.33
N GLU A 283 -6.01 -1.74 35.09
CA GLU A 283 -7.05 -0.73 34.78
C GLU A 283 -8.41 -1.10 35.39
N ARG A 284 -8.79 -2.38 35.27
CA ARG A 284 -10.05 -2.91 35.85
C ARG A 284 -10.05 -2.85 37.38
N ARG A 285 -8.94 -3.20 38.03
CA ARG A 285 -8.81 -3.11 39.49
C ARG A 285 -8.87 -1.67 40.00
N ALA A 286 -8.30 -0.71 39.28
CA ALA A 286 -8.39 0.70 39.64
C ALA A 286 -9.83 1.24 39.55
N LEU A 287 -10.59 0.80 38.53
CA LEU A 287 -12.01 1.14 38.39
C LEU A 287 -12.87 0.49 39.48
N GLU A 288 -12.60 -0.77 39.85
CA GLU A 288 -13.30 -1.45 40.95
C GLU A 288 -13.01 -0.82 42.30
N ALA A 289 -11.76 -0.44 42.58
CA ALA A 289 -11.38 0.25 43.82
C ALA A 289 -12.09 1.61 43.96
N LYS A 290 -12.19 2.39 42.87
CA LYS A 290 -12.95 3.65 42.88
C LYS A 290 -14.45 3.41 43.08
N ARG A 291 -15.03 2.39 42.45
CA ARG A 291 -16.45 2.02 42.63
C ARG A 291 -16.74 1.58 44.08
N LEU A 292 -15.83 0.84 44.71
CA LEU A 292 -15.95 0.44 46.11
C LEU A 292 -15.84 1.64 47.06
N GLN A 293 -14.93 2.58 46.80
CA GLN A 293 -14.87 3.84 47.55
C GLN A 293 -16.15 4.66 47.43
N VAL A 294 -16.70 4.80 46.21
CA VAL A 294 -17.96 5.50 45.98
C VAL A 294 -19.10 4.82 46.73
N ARG A 295 -19.19 3.48 46.67
CA ARG A 295 -20.19 2.71 47.41
C ARG A 295 -20.05 2.88 48.92
N GLN A 296 -18.83 2.82 49.47
CA GLN A 296 -18.57 3.00 50.89
C GLN A 296 -19.00 4.38 51.38
N VAL A 297 -18.63 5.45 50.65
CA VAL A 297 -19.05 6.83 50.96
C VAL A 297 -20.58 6.96 50.91
N LEU A 298 -21.24 6.36 49.91
CA LEU A 298 -22.70 6.35 49.77
C LEU A 298 -23.38 5.64 50.94
N THR A 299 -22.89 4.45 51.32
CA THR A 299 -23.45 3.69 52.45
C THR A 299 -23.18 4.32 53.82
N GLN A 300 -22.05 5.04 53.98
CA GLN A 300 -21.71 5.75 55.21
C GLN A 300 -22.53 7.05 55.37
N THR A 301 -22.90 7.69 54.27
CA THR A 301 -23.62 8.97 54.28
C THR A 301 -25.14 8.76 54.28
N PHE A 302 -25.65 7.65 53.72
CA PHE A 302 -27.09 7.37 53.61
C PHE A 302 -27.43 5.89 53.95
N PRO A 303 -27.66 5.55 55.23
CA PRO A 303 -27.88 4.18 55.68
C PRO A 303 -29.27 3.57 55.36
N GLN A 304 -30.18 4.28 54.65
CA GLN A 304 -31.55 3.81 54.38
C GLN A 304 -31.84 3.38 52.92
N VAL A 305 -30.85 3.23 52.03
CA VAL A 305 -31.11 2.84 50.62
C VAL A 305 -30.51 1.46 50.30
N GLN A 306 -31.36 0.44 50.12
CA GLN A 306 -30.95 -0.96 49.96
C GLN A 306 -30.77 -1.49 48.53
N VAL A 307 -31.07 -0.75 47.45
CA VAL A 307 -30.84 -1.26 46.07
C VAL A 307 -30.38 -0.17 45.11
N VAL A 308 -29.08 -0.20 44.79
CA VAL A 308 -28.40 0.75 43.90
C VAL A 308 -28.27 0.16 42.50
N VAL A 309 -29.11 0.60 41.56
CA VAL A 309 -28.98 0.23 40.14
C VAL A 309 -28.31 1.36 39.33
N ASP A 310 -28.56 2.63 39.66
CA ASP A 310 -27.86 3.78 39.06
C ASP A 310 -27.67 4.95 40.05
N ALA A 311 -26.47 5.04 40.62
CA ALA A 311 -26.13 6.00 41.68
C ALA A 311 -26.31 7.51 41.33
N PRO A 312 -25.95 8.03 40.14
CA PRO A 312 -26.02 9.47 39.89
C PRO A 312 -27.45 9.99 39.71
N VAL A 313 -28.35 9.16 39.16
CA VAL A 313 -29.76 9.52 38.95
C VAL A 313 -30.54 9.49 40.27
N GLN A 314 -30.16 8.62 41.20
CA GLN A 314 -30.78 8.57 42.52
C GLN A 314 -30.35 9.74 43.42
N MET A 315 -29.08 10.15 43.37
CA MET A 315 -28.58 11.30 44.15
C MET A 315 -29.24 12.62 43.72
N THR A 316 -29.45 12.84 42.43
CA THR A 316 -30.12 14.07 41.94
C THR A 316 -31.58 14.16 42.38
N ARG A 317 -32.26 13.02 42.51
CA ARG A 317 -33.65 12.96 43.02
C ARG A 317 -33.74 13.20 44.51
N GLU A 318 -32.84 12.61 45.30
CA GLU A 318 -32.83 12.81 46.76
C GLU A 318 -32.41 14.23 47.15
N VAL A 319 -31.45 14.84 46.45
CA VAL A 319 -31.07 16.25 46.67
C VAL A 319 -32.24 17.19 46.34
N ALA A 320 -32.97 16.93 45.26
CA ALA A 320 -34.18 17.70 44.93
C ALA A 320 -35.29 17.53 45.98
N ALA A 321 -35.48 16.31 46.50
CA ALA A 321 -36.45 16.03 47.55
C ALA A 321 -36.07 16.71 48.90
N LEU A 322 -34.79 16.72 49.26
CA LEU A 322 -34.28 17.41 50.45
C LEU A 322 -34.36 18.93 50.34
N GLN A 323 -34.11 19.50 49.15
CA GLN A 323 -34.26 20.93 48.88
C GLN A 323 -35.73 21.37 48.94
N ALA A 324 -36.65 20.55 48.43
CA ALA A 324 -38.09 20.80 48.55
C ALA A 324 -38.59 20.72 50.01
N ALA A 325 -38.05 19.79 50.82
CA ALA A 325 -38.42 19.66 52.23
C ALA A 325 -37.86 20.79 53.12
N THR A 326 -36.79 21.48 52.69
CA THR A 326 -36.15 22.59 53.43
C THR A 326 -36.55 23.98 52.93
N GLY A 327 -37.50 24.06 51.98
CA GLY A 327 -38.03 25.34 51.47
C GLY A 327 -37.11 26.06 50.48
N GLY A 328 -36.17 25.35 49.86
CA GLY A 328 -35.33 25.91 48.79
C GLY A 328 -36.06 25.87 47.45
N LEU A 329 -36.13 27.02 46.77
CA LEU A 329 -36.70 27.14 45.42
C LEU A 329 -35.83 26.35 44.42
N THR A 330 -36.40 25.30 43.84
CA THR A 330 -35.81 24.56 42.73
C THR A 330 -36.23 25.21 41.40
N PRO A 331 -35.42 25.08 40.33
CA PRO A 331 -35.79 25.62 39.01
C PRO A 331 -37.03 24.97 38.39
N ALA A 332 -37.58 23.92 39.00
CA ALA A 332 -38.84 23.29 38.62
C ALA A 332 -40.06 23.87 39.38
N ASP A 333 -39.85 24.80 40.32
CA ASP A 333 -40.93 25.42 41.08
C ASP A 333 -41.67 26.51 40.28
N LEU A 334 -42.91 26.74 40.68
CA LEU A 334 -43.86 27.61 40.00
C LEU A 334 -43.35 29.07 39.89
N GLU A 335 -42.65 29.57 40.91
CA GLU A 335 -42.15 30.94 40.97
C GLU A 335 -41.07 31.25 39.91
N PRO A 336 -39.95 30.49 39.81
CA PRO A 336 -38.96 30.71 38.76
C PRO A 336 -39.50 30.42 37.35
N MET A 337 -40.43 29.47 37.19
CA MET A 337 -41.06 29.22 35.89
C MET A 337 -41.99 30.38 35.46
N LEU A 338 -42.73 31.00 36.39
CA LEU A 338 -43.53 32.19 36.11
C LEU A 338 -42.65 33.40 35.75
N ALA A 339 -41.51 33.58 36.41
CA ALA A 339 -40.56 34.64 36.09
C ALA A 339 -39.97 34.47 34.67
N ALA A 340 -39.62 33.24 34.28
CA ALA A 340 -39.15 32.93 32.92
C ALA A 340 -40.25 33.16 31.86
N LEU A 341 -41.50 32.81 32.19
CA LEU A 341 -42.65 32.98 31.31
C LEU A 341 -43.03 34.46 31.13
N ALA A 342 -42.90 35.29 32.18
CA ALA A 342 -43.15 36.72 32.11
C ALA A 342 -42.25 37.43 31.08
N GLY A 343 -41.03 36.93 30.86
CA GLY A 343 -40.12 37.45 29.83
C GLY A 343 -40.50 37.09 28.39
N GLN A 344 -41.43 36.14 28.17
CA GLN A 344 -41.79 35.63 26.84
C GLN A 344 -43.26 35.85 26.45
N LEU A 345 -44.05 36.54 27.28
CA LEU A 345 -45.47 36.82 27.00
C LEU A 345 -45.64 37.98 25.99
N PRO A 346 -46.37 37.77 24.87
CA PRO A 346 -46.66 38.82 23.90
C PRO A 346 -47.56 39.92 24.50
N VAL A 347 -47.27 41.18 24.17
CA VAL A 347 -48.05 42.35 24.65
C VAL A 347 -49.51 42.22 24.20
N GLY A 348 -50.44 42.18 25.15
CA GLY A 348 -51.89 42.20 24.89
C GLY A 348 -52.65 40.88 25.09
N ARG A 349 -52.02 39.79 25.54
CA ARG A 349 -52.74 38.58 25.98
C ARG A 349 -52.68 38.41 27.50
N VAL A 350 -53.84 38.44 28.15
CA VAL A 350 -53.99 38.09 29.57
C VAL A 350 -54.41 36.62 29.65
N PRO A 351 -53.62 35.72 30.28
CA PRO A 351 -54.00 34.33 30.47
C PRO A 351 -55.25 34.23 31.36
N SER A 352 -56.27 33.48 30.95
CA SER A 352 -57.50 33.30 31.74
C SER A 352 -57.47 32.13 32.72
N ALA A 353 -56.45 31.26 32.65
CA ALA A 353 -56.22 30.18 33.61
C ALA A 353 -54.75 29.71 33.55
N ILE A 354 -54.18 29.33 34.69
CA ILE A 354 -52.86 28.68 34.81
C ILE A 354 -53.08 27.38 35.56
N ASP A 355 -52.85 26.25 34.89
CA ASP A 355 -52.90 24.93 35.51
C ASP A 355 -51.47 24.40 35.67
N TYR A 356 -51.09 24.02 36.90
CA TYR A 356 -49.75 23.57 37.25
C TYR A 356 -49.83 22.17 37.84
N SER A 357 -49.45 21.17 37.05
CA SER A 357 -49.36 19.77 37.49
C SER A 357 -47.95 19.24 37.32
N GLY A 358 -47.24 19.00 38.44
CA GLY A 358 -46.02 18.18 38.46
C GLY A 358 -44.83 18.70 37.64
N GLY A 359 -44.64 20.01 37.55
CA GLY A 359 -43.39 20.61 37.06
C GLY A 359 -43.11 20.50 35.56
N GLN A 360 -44.07 20.13 34.70
CA GLN A 360 -43.77 19.86 33.29
C GLN A 360 -44.69 20.44 32.21
N ARG A 361 -45.87 21.03 32.49
CA ARG A 361 -46.72 21.60 31.42
C ARG A 361 -47.57 22.79 31.87
N PHE A 362 -47.61 23.84 31.04
CA PHE A 362 -48.57 24.95 31.11
C PHE A 362 -49.52 24.88 29.91
N HIS A 363 -50.84 24.96 30.13
CA HIS A 363 -51.85 25.01 29.08
C HIS A 363 -52.58 26.37 29.10
N PHE A 364 -52.61 27.09 27.98
CA PHE A 364 -53.30 28.37 27.85
C PHE A 364 -54.62 28.17 27.10
N GLY A 365 -55.74 28.14 27.82
CA GLY A 365 -57.08 28.09 27.22
C GLY A 365 -57.58 29.47 26.83
N GLY A 366 -57.63 29.79 25.54
CA GLY A 366 -58.29 30.99 25.01
C GLY A 366 -59.61 30.63 24.33
N ARG A 367 -60.75 31.10 24.86
CA ARG A 367 -62.02 31.12 24.10
C ARG A 367 -61.90 32.20 23.02
N GLN A 368 -61.83 31.80 21.76
CA GLN A 368 -62.16 32.71 20.67
C GLN A 368 -63.67 32.93 20.66
N ARG A 369 -64.09 34.20 20.61
CA ARG A 369 -65.40 34.61 20.09
C ARG A 369 -65.22 34.96 18.62
#